data_AF-A0A816LAR6-F1
#
_entry.id   AF-A0A816LAR6-F1
#
_cell.length_a   1.000
_cell.length_b   1.000
_cell.length_c   1.000
_cell.angle_alpha   90.00
_cell.angle_beta   90.00
_cell.angle_gamma   90.00
#
_symmetry.space_group_name_H-M   'P 1'
#
loop_
_entity.id
_entity.type
_entity.pdbx_description
1 polymer ?
#
loop_
_entity_poly.entity_id
_entity_poly.type
_entity_poly.pdbx_seq_one_letter_code
_entity_poly.pdbx_strand_id
1 'polypeptide(L)'
;MNDKLLLKVSDMQTELAIIRQDIHAHPETSMEEERTSTFVASKLRECGLTVTEDIGRFGVVDTLTSLQPGPQMAASDRWYVTFKGTGGHGGIGPHIAADVTMLQAQFTMTLQTIISRNVKNNRYSSDQLNHEEQTKRAIKVAETVIGLANVNKNKDPQMGGEDFAFMLLKRPGAFIFMGINDEAVSVKLHSPDYNFNDDAIPFGVAYWISLVQQELNN
;
A
#
# COMPACT_ATOMS: atom_id res chain seq x y z
N MET A 1 10.58 -12.44 21.82
CA MET A 1 9.71 -11.28 22.10
C MET A 1 10.56 -10.24 22.81
N ASN A 2 10.54 -9.00 22.33
CA ASN A 2 11.38 -7.92 22.86
C ASN A 2 10.57 -7.04 23.82
N ASP A 3 10.28 -7.58 25.00
CA ASP A 3 9.36 -6.97 25.97
C ASP A 3 9.83 -5.59 26.43
N LYS A 4 11.15 -5.39 26.55
CA LYS A 4 11.73 -4.09 26.93
C LYS A 4 11.44 -3.00 25.90
N LEU A 5 11.58 -3.33 24.61
CA LEU A 5 11.28 -2.37 23.54
C LEU A 5 9.78 -2.09 23.48
N LEU A 6 8.96 -3.13 23.57
CA LEU A 6 7.50 -2.98 23.55
C LEU A 6 7.03 -2.09 24.70
N LEU A 7 7.51 -2.30 25.92
CA LEU A 7 7.20 -1.41 27.06
C LEU A 7 7.55 0.05 26.77
N LYS A 8 8.75 0.31 26.24
CA LYS A 8 9.20 1.67 25.90
C LYS A 8 8.32 2.33 24.82
N VAL A 9 7.92 1.56 23.80
CA VAL A 9 7.10 2.08 22.71
C VAL A 9 5.65 2.27 23.15
N SER A 10 5.14 1.42 24.06
CA SER A 10 3.81 1.58 24.65
C SER A 10 3.65 2.91 25.40
N ASP A 11 4.72 3.43 26.01
CA ASP A 11 4.70 4.77 26.62
C ASP A 11 4.38 5.89 25.62
N MET A 12 4.65 5.68 24.32
CA MET A 12 4.37 6.62 23.23
C MET A 12 3.02 6.37 22.54
N GLN A 13 2.31 5.28 22.89
CA GLN A 13 1.11 4.84 22.17
C GLN A 13 0.04 5.94 22.12
N THR A 14 -0.26 6.57 23.26
CA THR A 14 -1.28 7.61 23.34
C THR A 14 -0.99 8.79 22.41
N GLU A 15 0.26 9.25 22.35
CA GLU A 15 0.66 10.36 21.48
C GLU A 15 0.53 9.99 20.00
N LEU A 16 0.97 8.79 19.62
CA LEU A 16 0.86 8.29 18.25
C LEU A 16 -0.60 8.03 17.83
N ALA A 17 -1.43 7.55 18.77
CA ALA A 17 -2.86 7.37 18.55
C ALA A 17 -3.54 8.71 18.27
N ILE A 18 -3.18 9.79 18.98
CA ILE A 18 -3.70 11.14 18.71
C ILE A 18 -3.37 11.58 17.28
N ILE A 19 -2.14 11.37 16.80
CA ILE A 19 -1.73 11.69 15.42
C ILE A 19 -2.58 10.90 14.42
N ARG A 20 -2.73 9.59 14.62
CA ARG A 20 -3.54 8.74 13.72
C ARG A 20 -5.02 9.14 13.73
N GLN A 21 -5.58 9.43 14.90
CA GLN A 21 -6.97 9.84 15.07
C GLN A 21 -7.24 11.19 14.41
N ASP A 22 -6.30 12.14 14.49
CA ASP A 22 -6.40 13.42 13.80
C ASP A 22 -6.43 13.28 12.27
N ILE A 23 -5.54 12.44 11.71
CA ILE A 23 -5.55 12.13 10.27
C ILE A 23 -6.88 11.44 9.89
N HIS A 24 -7.35 10.50 10.71
CA HIS A 24 -8.60 9.78 10.47
C HIS A 24 -9.85 10.68 10.56
N ALA A 25 -9.85 11.68 11.44
CA ALA A 25 -10.94 12.64 11.58
C ALA A 25 -11.01 13.65 10.42
N HIS A 26 -9.94 13.77 9.63
CA HIS A 26 -9.83 14.74 8.54
C HIS A 26 -9.26 14.07 7.28
N PRO A 27 -9.98 13.09 6.71
CA PRO A 27 -9.50 12.36 5.55
C PRO A 27 -9.48 13.25 4.31
N GLU A 28 -8.44 13.09 3.49
CA GLU A 28 -8.30 13.71 2.17
C GLU A 28 -8.33 12.61 1.09
N THR A 29 -8.79 12.95 -0.11
CA THR A 29 -8.84 11.98 -1.21
C THR A 29 -7.50 11.91 -1.93
N SER A 30 -7.31 10.85 -2.71
CA SER A 30 -6.09 10.66 -3.49
C SER A 30 -5.82 11.87 -4.40
N MET A 31 -4.60 12.41 -4.35
CA MET A 31 -4.16 13.61 -5.08
C MET A 31 -4.73 14.94 -4.55
N GLU A 32 -5.18 14.98 -3.30
CA GLU A 32 -5.71 16.14 -2.59
C GLU A 32 -5.19 16.25 -1.14
N GLU A 33 -4.12 15.53 -0.79
CA GLU A 33 -3.62 15.35 0.58
C GLU A 33 -2.78 16.53 1.13
N GLU A 34 -3.22 17.76 0.88
CA GLU A 34 -2.47 18.99 1.20
C GLU A 34 -2.27 19.20 2.70
N ARG A 35 -3.32 19.00 3.51
CA ARG A 35 -3.24 19.11 4.96
C ARG A 35 -2.38 17.99 5.53
N THR A 36 -2.59 16.76 5.07
CA THR A 36 -1.90 15.57 5.59
C THR A 36 -0.41 15.63 5.27
N SER A 37 -0.02 16.00 4.04
CA SER A 37 1.40 16.15 3.68
C SER A 37 2.08 17.22 4.53
N THR A 38 1.43 18.38 4.70
CA THR A 38 1.94 19.48 5.53
C THR A 38 2.09 19.07 6.99
N PHE A 39 1.09 18.37 7.53
CA PHE A 39 1.10 17.88 8.91
C PHE A 39 2.22 16.88 9.16
N VAL A 40 2.39 15.88 8.28
CA VAL A 40 3.48 14.90 8.36
C VAL A 40 4.83 15.60 8.30
N ALA A 41 5.03 16.52 7.35
CA ALA A 41 6.28 17.26 7.24
C ALA A 41 6.58 18.10 8.50
N SER A 42 5.57 18.71 9.12
CA SER A 42 5.72 19.41 10.41
C SER A 42 6.21 18.46 11.51
N LYS A 43 5.59 17.28 11.63
CA LYS A 43 5.98 16.29 12.63
C LYS A 43 7.40 15.78 12.45
N LEU A 44 7.82 15.52 11.21
CA LEU A 44 9.20 15.11 10.92
C LEU A 44 10.21 16.23 11.27
N ARG A 45 9.87 17.51 11.03
CA ARG A 45 10.69 18.65 11.45
C ARG A 45 10.75 18.82 12.97
N GLU A 46 9.64 18.61 13.67
CA GLU A 46 9.61 18.59 15.15
C GLU A 46 10.55 17.52 15.71
N CYS A 47 10.71 16.39 15.00
CA CYS A 47 11.70 15.35 15.31
C CYS A 47 13.15 15.71 14.91
N GLY A 48 13.39 16.91 14.37
CA GLY A 48 14.72 17.38 13.95
C GLY A 48 15.22 16.82 12.62
N LEU A 49 14.33 16.26 11.79
CA LEU A 49 14.69 15.67 10.50
C LEU A 49 14.72 16.73 9.39
N THR A 50 15.60 16.52 8.41
CA THR A 50 15.59 17.31 7.17
C THR A 50 14.55 16.70 6.23
N VAL A 51 13.54 17.49 5.87
CA VAL A 51 12.38 17.05 5.10
C VAL A 51 12.41 17.67 3.70
N THR A 52 12.25 16.82 2.69
CA THR A 52 11.99 17.19 1.29
C THR A 52 10.50 17.00 1.01
N GLU A 53 9.82 18.06 0.61
CA GLU A 53 8.41 18.06 0.20
C GLU A 53 8.28 18.14 -1.33
N ASP A 54 7.05 18.24 -1.82
CA ASP A 54 6.70 18.42 -3.24
C ASP A 54 7.13 17.27 -4.17
N ILE A 55 7.40 16.08 -3.64
CA ILE A 55 7.72 14.90 -4.44
C ILE A 55 6.42 14.36 -5.04
N GLY A 56 6.20 14.61 -6.33
CA GLY A 56 4.92 14.26 -6.95
C GLY A 56 3.74 15.04 -6.34
N ARG A 57 3.98 16.33 -6.01
CA ARG A 57 3.05 17.30 -5.40
C ARG A 57 2.87 17.16 -3.89
N PHE A 58 2.48 16.00 -3.37
CA PHE A 58 2.20 15.84 -1.92
C PHE A 58 3.17 14.88 -1.22
N GLY A 59 4.12 14.29 -1.94
CA GLY A 59 5.09 13.38 -1.35
C GLY A 59 6.06 14.10 -0.41
N VAL A 60 6.27 13.49 0.75
CA VAL A 60 7.17 13.94 1.80
C VAL A 60 8.20 12.85 2.05
N VAL A 61 9.48 13.20 2.01
CA VAL A 61 10.60 12.30 2.30
C VAL A 61 11.55 13.00 3.24
N ASP A 62 11.82 12.39 4.39
CA ASP A 62 12.96 12.78 5.21
C ASP A 62 14.17 11.86 4.96
N THR A 63 15.31 12.27 5.48
CA THR A 63 16.46 11.36 5.60
C THR A 63 17.11 11.55 6.95
N LEU A 64 17.10 10.50 7.77
CA LEU A 64 17.94 10.41 8.96
C LEU A 64 19.36 9.99 8.54
N THR A 65 20.23 10.97 8.27
CA THR A 65 21.58 10.68 7.77
C THR A 65 22.54 10.18 8.84
N SER A 66 22.92 8.91 8.69
CA SER A 66 24.29 8.39 8.84
C SER A 66 24.76 7.92 7.44
N LEU A 67 24.99 8.88 6.53
CA LEU A 67 25.46 8.73 5.13
C LEU A 67 24.82 7.61 4.26
N GLN A 68 23.62 7.85 3.70
CA GLN A 68 23.35 7.91 2.24
C GLN A 68 21.85 8.14 1.94
N PRO A 69 21.45 8.93 0.91
CA PRO A 69 20.05 9.16 0.54
C PRO A 69 19.52 8.22 -0.57
N GLY A 70 18.20 8.00 -0.61
CA GLY A 70 17.50 7.33 -1.72
C GLY A 70 15.98 7.65 -1.78
N PRO A 71 15.42 8.01 -2.94
CA PRO A 71 13.99 8.32 -3.10
C PRO A 71 13.15 7.14 -3.62
N GLN A 72 11.80 7.23 -3.52
CA GLN A 72 10.85 6.16 -3.82
C GLN A 72 9.48 6.75 -4.29
N MET A 73 8.84 6.20 -5.36
CA MET A 73 7.56 6.64 -5.97
C MET A 73 6.59 5.49 -6.39
N ALA A 74 5.28 5.73 -6.32
CA ALA A 74 4.12 4.83 -6.54
C ALA A 74 3.74 4.51 -8.01
N ALA A 75 2.86 3.51 -8.24
CA ALA A 75 1.93 3.48 -9.39
C ALA A 75 0.65 2.60 -9.25
N SER A 76 -0.34 2.90 -10.08
CA SER A 76 -1.58 2.15 -10.34
C SER A 76 -1.90 2.30 -11.83
N ASP A 77 -2.37 1.24 -12.50
CA ASP A 77 -2.71 1.29 -13.93
C ASP A 77 -4.22 1.48 -14.13
N ARG A 78 -4.59 2.57 -14.79
CA ARG A 78 -5.97 2.85 -15.25
C ARG A 78 -5.93 3.28 -16.70
N TRP A 79 -6.84 2.73 -17.52
CA TRP A 79 -7.01 3.15 -18.91
C TRP A 79 -8.48 3.42 -19.23
N TYR A 80 -8.70 4.27 -20.23
CA TYR A 80 -10.01 4.65 -20.73
C TYR A 80 -10.12 4.30 -22.22
N VAL A 81 -11.28 3.81 -22.66
CA VAL A 81 -11.60 3.65 -24.08
C VAL A 81 -12.90 4.37 -24.40
N THR A 82 -12.87 5.20 -25.44
CA THR A 82 -14.04 5.94 -25.94
C THR A 82 -14.49 5.36 -27.28
N PHE A 83 -15.71 4.85 -27.33
CA PHE A 83 -16.36 4.44 -28.58
C PHE A 83 -17.16 5.59 -29.17
N LYS A 84 -17.03 5.84 -30.48
CA LYS A 84 -17.81 6.84 -31.21
C LYS A 84 -18.56 6.16 -32.34
N GLY A 85 -19.83 6.49 -32.49
CA GLY A 85 -20.69 5.99 -33.56
C GLY A 85 -21.73 7.04 -33.95
N THR A 86 -22.67 6.66 -34.79
CA THR A 86 -23.74 7.54 -35.30
C THR A 86 -25.08 7.03 -34.81
N GLY A 87 -25.89 7.91 -34.22
CA GLY A 87 -27.25 7.59 -33.78
C GLY A 87 -28.21 7.47 -34.96
N GLY A 88 -29.23 6.62 -34.83
CA GLY A 88 -30.30 6.45 -35.82
C GLY A 88 -31.56 5.89 -35.19
N HIS A 89 -32.71 6.12 -35.84
CA HIS A 89 -33.99 5.57 -35.38
C HIS A 89 -34.02 4.04 -35.57
N GLY A 90 -34.18 3.28 -34.48
CA GLY A 90 -34.02 1.82 -34.47
C GLY A 90 -34.91 1.04 -35.45
N GLY A 91 -36.08 1.59 -35.81
CA GLY A 91 -36.98 0.97 -36.79
C GLY A 91 -36.77 1.37 -38.26
N ILE A 92 -35.92 2.36 -38.56
CA ILE A 92 -35.82 2.95 -39.92
C ILE A 92 -34.41 2.82 -40.50
N GLY A 93 -33.37 2.98 -39.68
CA GLY A 93 -31.99 3.08 -40.17
C GLY A 93 -30.95 2.31 -39.37
N PRO A 94 -31.19 1.08 -38.86
CA PRO A 94 -30.15 0.35 -38.14
C PRO A 94 -28.94 0.02 -39.05
N HIS A 95 -29.14 -0.14 -40.35
CA HIS A 95 -28.09 -0.46 -41.33
C HIS A 95 -27.22 0.74 -41.75
N ILE A 96 -27.61 1.97 -41.37
CA ILE A 96 -26.86 3.21 -41.64
C ILE A 96 -26.30 3.84 -40.36
N ALA A 97 -26.70 3.35 -39.18
CA ALA A 97 -26.20 3.78 -37.89
C ALA A 97 -24.98 2.94 -37.47
N ALA A 98 -23.95 3.58 -36.94
CA ALA A 98 -22.83 2.90 -36.29
C ALA A 98 -23.17 2.71 -34.82
N ASP A 99 -23.76 1.55 -34.51
CA ASP A 99 -24.18 1.19 -33.16
C ASP A 99 -22.98 0.86 -32.25
N VAL A 100 -22.71 1.75 -31.30
CA VAL A 100 -21.63 1.58 -30.32
C VAL A 100 -21.91 0.46 -29.32
N THR A 101 -23.17 0.07 -29.10
CA THR A 101 -23.51 -0.98 -28.12
C THR A 101 -23.05 -2.35 -28.58
N MET A 102 -23.19 -2.64 -29.87
CA MET A 102 -22.71 -3.90 -30.47
C MET A 102 -21.18 -3.97 -30.48
N LEU A 103 -20.50 -2.85 -30.78
CA LEU A 103 -19.04 -2.74 -30.68
C LEU A 103 -18.55 -2.93 -29.24
N GLN A 104 -19.20 -2.32 -28.26
CA GLN A 104 -18.89 -2.48 -26.84
C GLN A 104 -19.05 -3.93 -26.38
N ALA A 105 -20.12 -4.62 -26.83
CA ALA A 105 -20.35 -6.02 -26.49
C ALA A 105 -19.23 -6.93 -27.02
N GLN A 106 -18.84 -6.77 -28.29
CA GLN A 106 -17.74 -7.53 -28.89
C GLN A 106 -16.39 -7.21 -28.23
N PHE A 107 -16.12 -5.94 -27.91
CA PHE A 107 -14.93 -5.53 -27.18
C PHE A 107 -14.88 -6.17 -25.78
N THR A 108 -15.99 -6.14 -25.04
CA THR A 108 -16.10 -6.74 -23.71
C THR A 108 -15.85 -8.24 -23.76
N MET A 109 -16.44 -8.95 -24.71
CA MET A 109 -16.20 -10.39 -24.90
C MET A 109 -14.73 -10.68 -25.22
N THR A 110 -14.11 -9.87 -26.08
CA THR A 110 -12.71 -10.04 -26.46
C THR A 110 -11.76 -9.78 -25.30
N LEU A 111 -12.02 -8.78 -24.46
CA LEU A 111 -11.24 -8.50 -23.25
C LEU A 111 -11.14 -9.73 -22.33
N GLN A 112 -12.23 -10.48 -22.17
CA GLN A 112 -12.24 -11.70 -21.33
C GLN A 112 -11.27 -12.79 -21.84
N THR A 113 -10.91 -12.75 -23.13
CA THR A 113 -9.94 -13.69 -23.72
C THR A 113 -8.49 -13.32 -23.45
N ILE A 114 -8.20 -12.06 -23.11
CA ILE A 114 -6.83 -11.60 -22.90
C ILE A 114 -6.19 -12.37 -21.75
N ILE A 115 -6.77 -12.30 -20.55
CA ILE A 115 -6.27 -13.02 -19.38
C ILE A 115 -6.43 -14.53 -19.56
N SER A 116 -7.61 -14.99 -19.98
CA SER A 116 -7.93 -16.43 -19.98
C SER A 116 -7.22 -17.26 -21.06
N ARG A 117 -6.77 -16.64 -22.16
CA ARG A 117 -6.20 -17.36 -23.31
C ARG A 117 -4.84 -16.87 -23.77
N ASN A 118 -4.55 -15.58 -23.59
CA ASN A 118 -3.39 -14.94 -24.22
C ASN A 118 -2.30 -14.52 -23.22
N VAL A 119 -2.58 -14.52 -21.92
CA VAL A 119 -1.58 -14.35 -20.87
C VAL A 119 -1.08 -15.74 -20.43
N LYS A 120 0.23 -15.98 -20.56
CA LYS A 120 0.86 -17.20 -20.01
C LYS A 120 0.75 -17.17 -18.49
N ASN A 121 0.36 -18.29 -17.88
CA ASN A 121 0.20 -18.49 -16.42
C ASN A 121 1.52 -18.42 -15.61
N ASN A 122 2.52 -17.66 -16.07
CA ASN A 122 3.84 -17.63 -15.46
C ASN A 122 4.34 -16.23 -15.14
N ARG A 123 3.50 -15.19 -15.30
CA ARG A 123 3.85 -13.81 -14.95
C ARG A 123 2.58 -13.04 -14.63
N TYR A 124 2.19 -13.03 -13.36
CA TYR A 124 1.62 -11.81 -12.81
C TYR A 124 2.77 -10.79 -12.83
N SER A 125 2.83 -9.98 -13.87
CA SER A 125 3.89 -8.97 -14.06
C SER A 125 3.78 -7.78 -13.10
N SER A 126 2.96 -7.91 -12.06
CA SER A 126 2.89 -7.02 -10.90
C SER A 126 2.96 -7.81 -9.59
N ASP A 127 3.42 -9.06 -9.62
CA ASP A 127 3.60 -9.82 -8.38
C ASP A 127 4.42 -8.96 -7.42
N GLN A 128 3.85 -8.66 -6.26
CA GLN A 128 4.62 -8.34 -5.08
C GLN A 128 5.47 -9.58 -4.72
N LEU A 129 6.45 -9.89 -5.56
CA LEU A 129 7.48 -10.87 -5.27
C LEU A 129 8.40 -10.16 -4.29
N ASN A 130 8.07 -10.31 -3.02
CA ASN A 130 9.03 -10.03 -1.97
C ASN A 130 10.31 -10.77 -2.32
N HIS A 131 11.42 -10.04 -2.26
CA HIS A 131 12.71 -10.65 -2.51
C HIS A 131 13.03 -11.59 -1.34
N GLU A 132 13.48 -12.81 -1.63
CA GLU A 132 13.60 -13.88 -0.64
C GLU A 132 14.45 -13.45 0.57
N GLU A 133 15.60 -12.82 0.33
CA GLU A 133 16.52 -12.38 1.38
C GLU A 133 15.91 -11.27 2.26
N GLN A 134 15.21 -10.32 1.66
CA GLN A 134 14.53 -9.24 2.38
C GLN A 134 13.35 -9.79 3.19
N THR A 135 12.66 -10.80 2.67
CA THR A 135 11.58 -11.52 3.37
C THR A 135 12.13 -12.24 4.61
N LYS A 136 13.25 -12.94 4.48
CA LYS A 136 13.92 -13.62 5.62
C LYS A 136 14.31 -12.62 6.70
N ARG A 137 14.87 -11.46 6.31
CA ARG A 137 15.22 -10.38 7.25
C ARG A 137 13.99 -9.82 7.96
N ALA A 138 12.91 -9.56 7.22
CA ALA A 138 11.65 -9.08 7.78
C ALA A 138 11.04 -10.08 8.79
N ILE A 139 11.02 -11.37 8.43
CA ILE A 139 10.54 -12.45 9.32
C ILE A 139 11.36 -12.49 10.61
N LYS A 140 12.69 -12.42 10.51
CA LYS A 140 13.58 -12.44 11.69
C LYS A 140 13.29 -11.28 12.65
N VAL A 141 13.03 -10.08 12.12
CA VAL A 141 12.65 -8.92 12.93
C VAL A 141 11.30 -9.14 13.61
N ALA A 142 10.29 -9.60 12.88
CA ALA A 142 8.98 -9.91 13.45
C ALA A 142 9.08 -10.94 14.58
N GLU A 143 9.83 -12.03 14.37
CA GLU A 143 10.09 -13.05 15.39
C GLU A 143 10.77 -12.46 16.65
N THR A 144 11.69 -11.54 16.46
CA THR A 144 12.37 -10.86 17.57
C THR A 144 11.38 -10.05 18.40
N VAL A 145 10.53 -9.26 17.73
CA VAL A 145 9.58 -8.35 18.37
C VAL A 145 8.43 -9.11 19.04
N ILE A 146 7.69 -9.92 18.29
CA ILE A 146 6.43 -10.54 18.73
C ILE A 146 6.53 -12.04 19.02
N GLY A 147 7.69 -12.67 18.79
CA GLY A 147 7.87 -14.10 18.98
C GLY A 147 7.37 -14.95 17.79
N LEU A 148 8.02 -16.08 17.56
CA LEU A 148 7.73 -16.97 16.42
C LEU A 148 6.27 -17.47 16.37
N ALA A 149 5.65 -17.71 17.53
CA ALA A 149 4.27 -18.18 17.61
C ALA A 149 3.26 -17.19 16.99
N ASN A 150 3.63 -15.90 16.88
CA ASN A 150 2.78 -14.84 16.35
C ASN A 150 3.15 -14.43 14.92
N VAL A 151 4.01 -15.21 14.24
CA VAL A 151 4.46 -14.92 12.87
C VAL A 151 3.98 -16.01 11.91
N ASN A 152 3.07 -15.65 11.00
CA ASN A 152 2.71 -16.52 9.88
C ASN A 152 3.63 -16.26 8.67
N LYS A 153 4.52 -17.23 8.39
CA LYS A 153 5.48 -17.16 7.27
C LYS A 153 4.89 -17.59 5.93
N ASN A 154 3.73 -18.26 5.96
CA ASN A 154 3.10 -18.89 4.80
C ASN A 154 1.74 -18.24 4.54
N LYS A 155 1.69 -16.90 4.53
CA LYS A 155 0.47 -16.18 4.19
C LYS A 155 0.17 -16.34 2.71
N ASP A 156 -1.05 -16.72 2.38
CA ASP A 156 -1.49 -16.84 0.98
C ASP A 156 -1.37 -15.49 0.25
N PRO A 157 -0.96 -15.49 -1.03
CA PRO A 157 -0.92 -14.29 -1.85
C PRO A 157 -2.27 -13.58 -1.89
N GLN A 158 -2.24 -12.24 -1.92
CA GLN A 158 -3.43 -11.42 -2.09
C GLN A 158 -3.50 -10.84 -3.50
N MET A 159 -4.71 -10.79 -4.05
CA MET A 159 -4.97 -10.29 -5.41
C MET A 159 -5.26 -8.78 -5.45
N GLY A 160 -5.07 -8.06 -4.33
CA GLY A 160 -5.22 -6.61 -4.28
C GLY A 160 -4.12 -5.91 -5.08
N GLY A 161 -4.46 -4.80 -5.73
CA GLY A 161 -3.46 -3.92 -6.34
C GLY A 161 -2.84 -3.03 -5.28
N GLU A 162 -1.51 -2.94 -5.25
CA GLU A 162 -0.75 -2.15 -4.28
C GLU A 162 0.46 -1.51 -4.98
N ASP A 163 0.60 -0.20 -4.81
CA ASP A 163 1.55 0.63 -5.55
C ASP A 163 2.99 0.46 -5.06
N PHE A 164 3.17 -0.11 -3.87
CA PHE A 164 4.48 -0.53 -3.36
C PHE A 164 5.17 -1.55 -4.28
N ALA A 165 4.43 -2.28 -5.13
CA ALA A 165 5.01 -3.18 -6.12
C ALA A 165 6.02 -2.48 -7.05
N PHE A 166 5.80 -1.20 -7.38
CA PHE A 166 6.71 -0.43 -8.23
C PHE A 166 8.05 -0.13 -7.55
N MET A 167 8.05 -0.05 -6.23
CA MET A 167 9.24 0.08 -5.41
C MET A 167 10.11 -1.19 -5.51
N LEU A 168 9.45 -2.35 -5.44
CA LEU A 168 10.10 -3.66 -5.53
C LEU A 168 10.70 -3.92 -6.92
N LEU A 169 10.20 -3.26 -7.98
CA LEU A 169 10.82 -3.28 -9.31
C LEU A 169 12.16 -2.51 -9.36
N LYS A 170 12.40 -1.59 -8.42
CA LYS A 170 13.59 -0.74 -8.40
C LYS A 170 14.63 -1.20 -7.39
N ARG A 171 14.21 -1.74 -6.24
CA ARG A 171 15.10 -2.18 -5.17
C ARG A 171 14.60 -3.48 -4.55
N PRO A 172 15.51 -4.40 -4.17
CA PRO A 172 15.15 -5.55 -3.36
C PRO A 172 14.46 -5.11 -2.07
N GLY A 173 13.29 -5.65 -1.79
CA GLY A 173 12.47 -5.28 -0.65
C GLY A 173 11.45 -6.36 -0.28
N ALA A 174 10.72 -6.12 0.80
CA ALA A 174 9.63 -6.96 1.26
C ALA A 174 8.46 -6.09 1.74
N PHE A 175 7.26 -6.45 1.30
CA PHE A 175 5.99 -5.97 1.80
C PHE A 175 5.43 -6.98 2.80
N ILE A 176 5.14 -6.54 4.02
CA ILE A 176 4.61 -7.40 5.08
C ILE A 176 3.26 -6.91 5.56
N PHE A 177 2.45 -7.83 6.08
CA PHE A 177 1.19 -7.50 6.72
C PHE A 177 1.36 -7.56 8.24
N MET A 178 0.74 -6.61 8.93
CA MET A 178 0.57 -6.64 10.37
C MET A 178 -0.91 -6.88 10.69
N GLY A 179 -1.20 -7.89 11.49
CA GLY A 179 -2.54 -8.08 12.04
C GLY A 179 -2.84 -6.98 13.06
N ILE A 180 -4.03 -6.36 12.96
CA ILE A 180 -4.46 -5.31 13.89
C ILE A 180 -5.52 -5.80 14.88
N ASN A 181 -6.23 -6.87 14.54
CA ASN A 181 -7.31 -7.45 15.32
C ASN A 181 -7.35 -8.96 15.09
N ASP A 182 -8.08 -9.67 15.94
CA ASP A 182 -8.51 -11.03 15.64
C ASP A 182 -9.39 -11.04 14.38
N GLU A 183 -9.23 -12.04 13.53
CA GLU A 183 -10.03 -12.21 12.31
C GLU A 183 -11.53 -12.27 12.62
N ALA A 184 -11.92 -12.77 13.80
CA ALA A 184 -13.32 -12.82 14.23
C ALA A 184 -13.95 -11.43 14.45
N VAL A 185 -13.14 -10.40 14.70
CA VAL A 185 -13.58 -9.04 15.04
C VAL A 185 -13.31 -8.07 13.88
N SER A 186 -12.34 -8.36 13.04
CA SER A 186 -11.91 -7.45 11.97
C SER A 186 -12.88 -7.43 10.79
N VAL A 187 -13.30 -6.22 10.40
CA VAL A 187 -14.00 -6.00 9.13
C VAL A 187 -12.97 -5.78 8.02
N LYS A 188 -13.31 -6.17 6.78
CA LYS A 188 -12.42 -6.02 5.62
C LYS A 188 -12.06 -4.55 5.37
N LEU A 189 -10.85 -4.34 4.85
CA LEU A 189 -10.42 -3.07 4.27
C LEU A 189 -11.45 -2.56 3.24
N HIS A 190 -11.62 -1.24 3.17
CA HIS A 190 -12.65 -0.53 2.37
C HIS A 190 -14.11 -0.71 2.82
N SER A 191 -14.36 -1.35 3.97
CA SER A 191 -15.69 -1.30 4.59
C SER A 191 -15.93 0.06 5.27
N PRO A 192 -17.16 0.61 5.23
CA PRO A 192 -17.52 1.77 6.06
C PRO A 192 -17.39 1.48 7.57
N ASP A 193 -17.45 0.20 7.97
CA ASP A 193 -17.31 -0.23 9.36
C ASP A 193 -15.86 -0.58 9.75
N TYR A 194 -14.89 -0.35 8.85
CA TYR A 194 -13.49 -0.60 9.16
C TYR A 194 -13.01 0.32 10.29
N ASN A 195 -12.49 -0.27 11.35
CA ASN A 195 -11.95 0.44 12.50
C ASN A 195 -10.53 -0.03 12.83
N PHE A 196 -9.59 0.92 12.87
CA PHE A 196 -8.20 0.63 13.21
C PHE A 196 -8.04 0.43 14.72
N ASN A 197 -7.25 -0.58 15.11
CA ASN A 197 -6.94 -0.82 16.52
C ASN A 197 -5.69 -0.05 16.96
N ASP A 198 -5.87 0.98 17.80
CA ASP A 198 -4.77 1.80 18.32
C ASP A 198 -3.81 1.01 19.23
N ASP A 199 -4.23 -0.13 19.79
CA ASP A 199 -3.35 -1.01 20.56
C ASP A 199 -2.34 -1.76 19.67
N ALA A 200 -2.54 -1.74 18.35
CA ALA A 200 -1.61 -2.34 17.40
C ALA A 200 -0.37 -1.45 17.11
N ILE A 201 -0.46 -0.14 17.41
CA ILE A 201 0.59 0.85 17.09
C ILE A 201 1.96 0.45 17.66
N PRO A 202 2.10 0.04 18.94
CA PRO A 202 3.41 -0.27 19.50
C PRO A 202 4.13 -1.42 18.79
N PHE A 203 3.39 -2.40 18.27
CA PHE A 203 3.99 -3.52 17.54
C PHE A 203 4.59 -3.09 16.20
N GLY A 204 3.88 -2.22 15.47
CA GLY A 204 4.35 -1.67 14.20
C GLY A 204 5.58 -0.78 14.37
N VAL A 205 5.57 0.08 15.39
CA VAL A 205 6.73 0.94 15.71
C VAL A 205 7.92 0.11 16.18
N ALA A 206 7.70 -0.88 17.05
CA ALA A 206 8.76 -1.77 17.52
C ALA A 206 9.36 -2.60 16.37
N TYR A 207 8.55 -3.03 15.40
CA TYR A 207 9.03 -3.70 14.19
C TYR A 207 10.00 -2.81 13.40
N TRP A 208 9.61 -1.57 13.08
CA TRP A 208 10.47 -0.67 12.31
C TRP A 208 11.76 -0.29 13.05
N ILE A 209 11.69 0.01 14.36
CA ILE A 209 12.87 0.26 15.18
C ILE A 209 13.82 -0.95 15.15
N SER A 210 13.27 -2.16 15.32
CA SER A 210 14.06 -3.38 15.33
C SER A 210 14.67 -3.71 13.96
N LEU A 211 13.96 -3.40 12.87
CA LEU A 211 14.49 -3.57 11.51
C LEU A 211 15.65 -2.61 11.26
N VAL A 212 15.50 -1.34 11.58
CA VAL A 212 16.59 -0.35 11.45
C VAL A 212 17.80 -0.76 12.30
N GLN A 213 17.57 -1.17 13.55
CA GLN A 213 18.65 -1.67 14.41
C GLN A 213 19.33 -2.91 13.83
N GLN A 214 18.58 -3.85 13.25
CA GLN A 214 19.15 -5.04 12.62
C GLN A 214 20.00 -4.68 11.41
N GLU A 215 19.54 -3.77 10.55
CA GLU A 215 20.26 -3.44 9.31
C GLU A 215 21.46 -2.52 9.56
N LEU A 216 21.41 -1.66 10.58
CA LEU A 216 22.50 -0.71 10.90
C LEU A 216 23.55 -1.25 11.89
N ASN A 217 23.21 -2.24 12.73
CA ASN A 217 24.15 -2.82 13.70
C ASN A 217 24.93 -4.04 13.13
N ASN A 218 24.98 -4.21 11.81
CA ASN A 218 25.81 -5.22 11.14
C ASN A 218 27.25 -4.71 10.95
#